data_AF-L0D9U0-F1
#
_entry.id   AF-L0D9U0-F1
#
_cell.length_a   1.000
_cell.length_b   1.000
_cell.length_c   1.000
_cell.angle_alpha   90.00
_cell.angle_beta   90.00
_cell.angle_gamma   90.00
#
_symmetry.space_group_name_H-M   'P 1'
#
loop_
_entity.id
_entity.type
_entity.pdbx_description
1 polymer ?
#
loop_
_entity_poly.entity_id
_entity_poly.type
_entity_poly.pdbx_seq_one_letter_code
_entity_poly.pdbx_strand_id
1 'polypeptide(L)'
;MARPELVPLDRTEVKPRAISPRLRTQLVYFMSAHGEPGVPPLGENEYWFAAVEVEKWLDEGVFYLVSPLDTANMTEVEITEEQESLLGWLNAEKIQHVRLDE
;
A
#
# COMPACT_ATOMS: atom_id res chain seq x y z
N MET A 1 3.24 -16.13 17.45
CA MET A 1 3.22 -15.78 16.01
C MET A 1 3.75 -14.37 15.91
N ALA A 2 4.79 -14.15 15.13
CA ALA A 2 5.32 -12.81 14.91
C ALA A 2 4.27 -11.97 14.16
N ARG A 3 4.26 -10.66 14.41
CA ARG A 3 3.38 -9.74 13.69
C ARG A 3 4.04 -9.46 12.34
N PRO A 4 3.30 -9.47 11.22
CA PRO A 4 3.87 -9.10 9.94
C PRO A 4 4.40 -7.66 9.99
N GLU A 5 5.55 -7.42 9.38
CA GLU A 5 6.20 -6.12 9.33
C GLU A 5 6.49 -5.70 7.89
N LEU A 6 6.36 -4.40 7.62
CA LEU A 6 6.76 -3.78 6.37
C LEU A 6 8.16 -3.19 6.53
N VAL A 7 9.10 -3.70 5.75
CA VAL A 7 10.49 -3.28 5.71
C VAL A 7 10.72 -2.40 4.48
N PRO A 8 11.05 -1.11 4.65
CA PRO A 8 11.39 -0.25 3.52
C PRO A 8 12.69 -0.70 2.84
N LEU A 9 12.66 -0.83 1.52
CA LEU A 9 13.81 -1.22 0.70
C LEU A 9 14.49 -0.01 0.06
N ASP A 10 13.74 1.05 -0.22
CA ASP A 10 14.23 2.32 -0.76
C ASP A 10 14.63 3.34 0.33
N ARG A 11 14.19 3.10 1.57
CA ARG A 11 14.46 3.91 2.77
C ARG A 11 14.94 3.06 3.94
N THR A 12 16.07 2.39 3.76
CA THR A 12 16.63 1.45 4.75
C THR A 12 16.95 2.07 6.12
N GLU A 13 17.01 3.40 6.20
CA GLU A 13 17.15 4.17 7.44
C GLU A 13 15.87 4.21 8.29
N VAL A 14 14.71 3.98 7.67
CA VAL A 14 13.41 3.99 8.34
C VAL A 14 13.15 2.63 8.98
N LYS A 15 12.66 2.66 10.21
CA LYS A 15 12.37 1.43 10.96
C LYS A 15 11.22 0.65 10.30
N PRO A 16 11.28 -0.69 10.30
CA PRO A 16 10.15 -1.51 9.91
C PRO A 16 8.89 -1.16 10.70
N ARG A 17 7.75 -1.23 10.02
CA ARG A 17 6.44 -0.93 10.62
C ARG A 17 5.64 -2.22 10.73
N ALA A 18 5.32 -2.60 11.96
CA ALA A 18 4.39 -3.70 12.21
C ALA A 18 2.98 -3.36 11.70
N ILE A 19 2.31 -4.35 11.10
CA ILE A 19 0.94 -4.22 10.59
C ILE A 19 0.06 -5.33 11.15
N SER A 20 -1.26 -5.14 11.14
CA SER A 20 -2.18 -6.22 11.47
C SER A 20 -2.23 -7.28 10.35
N PRO A 21 -2.59 -8.53 10.66
CA PRO A 21 -2.87 -9.55 9.65
C PRO A 21 -4.00 -9.15 8.69
N ARG A 22 -4.92 -8.28 9.12
CA ARG A 22 -5.99 -7.76 8.28
C ARG A 22 -5.44 -6.73 7.28
N LEU A 23 -4.60 -5.79 7.72
CA LEU A 23 -4.00 -4.82 6.82
C LEU A 23 -3.10 -5.51 5.79
N ARG A 24 -2.39 -6.57 6.18
CA ARG A 24 -1.59 -7.40 5.25
C ARG A 24 -2.39 -7.83 4.01
N THR A 25 -3.61 -8.35 4.19
CA THR A 25 -4.43 -8.82 3.05
C THR A 25 -5.00 -7.69 2.22
N GLN A 26 -4.93 -6.45 2.70
CA GLN A 26 -5.45 -5.26 2.06
C GLN A 26 -4.38 -4.44 1.32
N LEU A 27 -3.09 -4.73 1.51
CA LEU A 27 -2.00 -4.01 0.83
C LEU A 27 -2.15 -3.99 -0.69
N VAL A 28 -2.72 -5.07 -1.25
CA VAL A 28 -3.00 -5.20 -2.68
C VAL A 28 -3.91 -4.10 -3.24
N TYR A 29 -4.74 -3.46 -2.40
CA TYR A 29 -5.61 -2.36 -2.84
C TYR A 29 -4.89 -1.03 -2.99
N PHE A 30 -3.70 -0.90 -2.40
CA PHE A 30 -2.93 0.35 -2.37
C PHE A 30 -1.58 0.23 -3.08
N MET A 31 -1.30 -0.92 -3.71
CA MET A 31 -0.08 -1.13 -4.48
C MET A 31 -0.31 -0.85 -5.96
N SER A 32 0.72 -0.36 -6.63
CA SER A 32 0.76 -0.29 -8.09
C SER A 32 0.92 -1.69 -8.67
N ALA A 33 0.32 -1.93 -9.84
CA ALA A 33 0.34 -3.26 -10.44
C ALA A 33 1.76 -3.65 -10.92
N HIS A 34 2.09 -4.94 -10.80
CA HIS A 34 3.37 -5.46 -11.31
C HIS A 34 3.50 -5.17 -12.81
N GLY A 35 4.62 -4.60 -13.22
CA GLY A 35 4.91 -4.32 -14.63
C GLY A 35 4.32 -3.00 -15.16
N GLU A 36 3.74 -2.16 -14.30
CA GLU A 36 3.40 -0.79 -14.70
C GLU A 36 4.66 0.03 -15.09
N PRO A 37 4.56 0.91 -16.10
CA PRO A 37 5.65 1.80 -16.47
C PRO A 37 6.12 2.65 -15.27
N GLY A 38 7.38 2.49 -14.88
CA GLY A 38 7.97 3.21 -13.74
C GLY A 38 7.99 2.41 -12.43
N VAL A 39 7.36 1.24 -12.38
CA VAL A 39 7.49 0.29 -11.26
C VAL A 39 8.66 -0.66 -11.53
N PRO A 40 9.67 -0.74 -10.65
CA PRO A 40 10.77 -1.69 -10.81
C PRO A 40 10.27 -3.14 -10.70
N PRO A 41 11.04 -4.13 -11.21
CA PRO A 41 10.72 -5.53 -10.98
C PRO A 41 10.63 -5.81 -9.47
N LEU A 42 9.46 -6.21 -9.00
CA LEU A 42 9.23 -6.52 -7.59
C LEU A 42 9.53 -7.99 -7.33
N GLY A 43 10.26 -8.25 -6.25
CA GLY A 43 10.52 -9.59 -5.72
C GLY A 43 9.31 -10.22 -5.03
N GLU A 44 9.50 -11.39 -4.44
CA GLU A 44 8.48 -12.05 -3.63
C GLU A 44 8.20 -11.23 -2.36
N ASN A 45 6.91 -11.05 -2.03
CA ASN A 45 6.46 -10.24 -0.88
C ASN A 45 6.89 -8.77 -0.94
N GLU A 46 7.29 -8.26 -2.11
CA GLU A 46 7.59 -6.85 -2.32
C GLU A 46 6.40 -6.11 -2.90
N TYR A 47 6.21 -4.88 -2.42
CA TYR A 47 5.11 -4.00 -2.78
C TYR A 47 5.66 -2.65 -3.19
N TRP A 48 5.07 -2.09 -4.25
CA TRP A 48 5.34 -0.73 -4.68
C TRP A 48 4.12 0.15 -4.44
N PHE A 49 4.34 1.28 -3.79
CA PHE A 49 3.34 2.30 -3.50
C PHE A 49 3.72 3.56 -4.27
N ALA A 50 2.98 3.89 -5.34
CA ALA A 50 3.24 5.13 -6.08
C ALA A 50 2.92 6.34 -5.18
N ALA A 51 3.91 7.23 -5.00
CA ALA A 51 3.76 8.38 -4.12
C ALA A 51 2.56 9.27 -4.47
N VAL A 52 2.26 9.41 -5.77
CA VAL A 52 1.11 10.18 -6.27
C VAL A 52 -0.22 9.54 -5.86
N GLU A 53 -0.32 8.21 -5.91
CA GLU A 53 -1.54 7.51 -5.49
C GLU A 53 -1.70 7.56 -3.97
N VAL A 54 -0.61 7.40 -3.22
CA VAL A 54 -0.60 7.53 -1.75
C VAL A 54 -1.08 8.91 -1.31
N GLU A 55 -0.55 9.97 -1.94
CA GLU A 55 -0.99 11.35 -1.67
C GLU A 55 -2.47 11.54 -2.00
N LYS A 56 -2.92 11.00 -3.13
CA LYS A 56 -4.33 11.05 -3.55
C LYS A 56 -5.24 10.36 -2.54
N TRP A 57 -4.93 9.14 -2.09
CA TRP A 57 -5.76 8.43 -1.12
C TRP A 57 -5.81 9.12 0.24
N LEU A 58 -4.71 9.77 0.66
CA LEU A 58 -4.70 10.57 1.89
C LEU A 58 -5.53 11.84 1.76
N ASP A 59 -5.53 12.49 0.59
CA ASP A 59 -6.32 13.71 0.35
C ASP A 59 -7.82 13.39 0.21
N GLU A 60 -8.16 12.33 -0.52
CA GLU A 60 -9.54 11.93 -0.79
C GLU A 60 -10.18 11.16 0.37
N GLY A 61 -9.38 10.45 1.18
CA GLY A 61 -9.87 9.58 2.26
C GLY A 61 -10.62 8.33 1.78
N VAL A 62 -10.59 8.06 0.48
CA VAL A 62 -11.30 6.95 -0.15
C VAL A 62 -10.43 6.28 -1.21
N PHE A 63 -10.74 5.03 -1.54
CA PHE A 63 -10.21 4.35 -2.72
C PHE A 63 -11.36 3.70 -3.50
N TYR A 64 -11.14 3.48 -4.79
CA TYR A 64 -12.16 2.99 -5.70
C TYR A 64 -11.93 1.52 -6.05
N LEU A 65 -12.94 0.69 -5.83
CA LEU A 65 -12.95 -0.71 -6.24
C LEU A 65 -13.85 -0.91 -7.45
N VAL A 66 -13.31 -1.56 -8.49
CA VAL A 66 -14.10 -2.02 -9.64
C VAL A 66 -14.49 -3.47 -9.38
N SER A 67 -15.80 -3.74 -9.35
CA SER A 67 -16.29 -5.11 -9.25
C SER A 67 -16.07 -5.85 -10.57
N PRO A 68 -15.57 -7.10 -10.56
CA PRO A 68 -15.47 -7.90 -11.78
C PRO A 68 -16.83 -8.26 -12.38
N LEU A 69 -17.92 -8.14 -11.61
CA LEU A 69 -19.28 -8.43 -12.06
C LEU A 69 -20.00 -7.21 -12.66
N ASP A 70 -19.48 -6.01 -12.41
CA ASP A 70 -20.06 -4.76 -12.89
C ASP A 70 -18.95 -3.74 -13.12
N THR A 71 -18.33 -3.81 -14.29
CA THR A 71 -17.24 -2.91 -14.69
C THR A 71 -17.73 -1.48 -14.98
N ALA A 72 -19.04 -1.22 -14.94
CA ALA A 72 -19.62 0.09 -15.20
C ALA A 72 -19.72 0.96 -13.93
N ASN A 73 -19.69 0.35 -12.74
CA ASN A 73 -19.85 1.06 -11.47
C ASN A 73 -18.60 0.90 -10.58
N MET A 74 -17.97 2.04 -10.27
CA MET A 74 -16.89 2.12 -9.30
C MET A 74 -17.49 2.32 -7.91
N THR A 75 -17.12 1.46 -6.97
CA THR A 75 -17.53 1.61 -5.57
C THR A 75 -16.46 2.41 -4.83
N GLU A 76 -16.86 3.55 -4.29
CA GLU A 76 -16.04 4.34 -3.37
C GLU A 76 -16.04 3.69 -1.99
N VAL A 77 -14.84 3.49 -1.43
CA VAL A 77 -14.64 2.86 -0.12
C VAL A 77 -13.78 3.76 0.74
N GLU A 78 -14.29 4.15 1.91
CA GLU A 78 -13.55 4.93 2.90
C GLU A 78 -12.36 4.14 3.44
N ILE A 79 -11.20 4.80 3.53
CA ILE A 79 -10.02 4.20 4.16
C ILE A 79 -10.24 4.11 5.67
N THR A 80 -9.78 3.02 6.26
CA THR A 80 -9.82 2.85 7.72
C THR A 80 -8.66 3.59 8.39
N GLU A 81 -8.76 3.90 9.69
CA GLU A 81 -7.68 4.55 10.45
C GLU A 81 -6.33 3.81 10.34
N GLU A 82 -6.34 2.47 10.28
CA GLU A 82 -5.11 1.68 10.14
C GLU A 82 -4.48 1.86 8.74
N GLN A 83 -5.31 1.98 7.70
CA GLN A 83 -4.88 2.23 6.33
C GLN A 83 -4.38 3.67 6.17
N GLU A 84 -5.10 4.65 6.71
CA GLU A 84 -4.67 6.05 6.73
C GLU A 84 -3.32 6.18 7.45
N SER A 85 -3.14 5.52 8.59
CA SER A 85 -1.86 5.50 9.29
C SER A 85 -0.73 4.85 8.47
N LEU A 86 -1.03 3.83 7.65
CA LEU A 86 -0.07 3.23 6.72
C LEU A 86 0.33 4.21 5.62
N LEU A 87 -0.67 4.78 4.94
CA LEU A 87 -0.45 5.72 3.85
C LEU A 87 0.29 6.96 4.36
N GLY A 88 -0.06 7.44 5.55
CA GLY A 88 0.61 8.55 6.21
C GLY A 88 2.07 8.26 6.51
N TRP A 89 2.40 7.05 6.98
CA TRP A 89 3.79 6.62 7.17
C TRP A 89 4.56 6.58 5.84
N LEU A 90 3.98 5.99 4.79
CA LEU A 90 4.59 5.95 3.46
C LEU A 90 4.86 7.36 2.91
N ASN A 91 3.88 8.26 3.02
CA ASN A 91 4.00 9.63 2.53
C ASN A 91 4.97 10.49 3.35
N ALA A 92 4.95 10.37 4.68
CA ALA A 92 5.82 11.14 5.56
C ALA A 92 7.30 10.78 5.36
N GLU A 93 7.59 9.49 5.26
CA GLU A 93 8.95 8.96 5.13
C GLU A 93 9.42 8.84 3.66
N LYS A 94 8.55 9.20 2.70
CA LYS A 94 8.80 9.11 1.25
C LYS A 94 9.28 7.70 0.84
N ILE A 95 8.52 6.70 1.30
CA ILE A 95 8.71 5.29 1.02
C ILE A 95 7.80 4.89 -0.13
N GLN A 96 8.35 4.19 -1.10
CA GLN A 96 7.64 3.63 -2.24
C GLN A 96 7.83 2.13 -2.35
N HIS A 97 8.97 1.59 -1.90
CA HIS A 97 9.29 0.16 -2.02
C HIS A 97 9.42 -0.48 -0.65
N VAL A 98 8.57 -1.47 -0.37
CA VAL A 98 8.63 -2.23 0.88
C VAL A 98 8.59 -3.73 0.62
N ARG A 99 9.13 -4.49 1.56
CA ARG A 99 8.97 -5.94 1.65
C ARG A 99 8.16 -6.30 2.89
N LEU A 100 7.29 -7.29 2.76
CA LEU A 100 6.58 -7.89 3.88
C LEU A 100 7.40 -9.04 4.47
N ASP A 101 7.74 -8.94 5.74
CA ASP A 101 8.40 -10.01 6.52
C ASP A 101 7.42 -10.60 7.55
N GLU A 102 7.44 -11.93 7.75
CA GLU A 102 6.56 -12.69 8.67
C GLU A 102 7.27 -13.25 9.90
#